data_AF-A0A7W2IVT8-F1
#
_entry.id   AF-A0A7W2IVT8-F1
#
_cell.length_a   1.000
_cell.length_b   1.000
_cell.length_c   1.000
_cell.angle_alpha   90.00
_cell.angle_beta   90.00
_cell.angle_gamma   90.00
#
_symmetry.space_group_name_H-M   'P 1'
#
loop_
_entity.id
_entity.type
_entity.pdbx_description
1 polymer ?
#
loop_
_entity_poly.entity_id
_entity_poly.type
_entity_poly.pdbx_seq_one_letter_code
_entity_poly.pdbx_strand_id
1 'polypeptide(L)' 'ELARRLPQFQLVPSSELFGATGTLRATPDGRIQRTLPWARFVDGVPQPVLSPGAFGDERTP' A
#
# COMPACT_ATOMS: atom_id res chain seq x y z
N GLU A 1 -3.61 -5.81 -15.73
CA GLU A 1 -4.07 -4.44 -15.42
C GLU A 1 -2.94 -3.43 -15.32
N LEU A 2 -1.92 -3.61 -14.46
CA LEU A 2 -0.84 -2.62 -14.24
C LEU A 2 -0.18 -2.10 -15.54
N ALA A 3 0.21 -2.98 -16.46
CA ALA A 3 0.82 -2.58 -17.74
C ALA A 3 -0.07 -1.62 -18.56
N ARG A 4 -1.41 -1.79 -18.51
CA ARG A 4 -2.35 -0.90 -19.21
C ARG A 4 -2.43 0.49 -18.58
N ARG A 5 -2.07 0.61 -17.30
CA ARG A 5 -2.06 1.86 -16.53
C ARG A 5 -0.70 2.56 -16.52
N LEU A 6 0.34 1.96 -17.12
CA LEU A 6 1.68 2.54 -17.15
C LEU A 6 1.73 3.95 -17.78
N PRO A 7 1.05 4.24 -18.91
CA PRO A 7 1.03 5.60 -19.47
C PRO A 7 0.45 6.63 -18.49
N GLN A 8 -0.58 6.24 -17.72
CA GLN A 8 -1.19 7.11 -16.71
C GLN A 8 -0.19 7.46 -15.60
N PHE A 9 0.57 6.48 -15.10
CA PHE A 9 1.60 6.72 -14.09
C PHE A 9 2.74 7.62 -14.59
N GLN A 10 3.10 7.54 -15.87
CA GLN A 10 4.13 8.39 -16.47
C GLN A 10 3.65 9.85 -16.66
N LEU A 11 2.37 10.05 -16.98
CA LEU A 11 1.80 11.38 -17.24
C LEU A 11 1.35 12.09 -15.96
N VAL A 12 0.89 11.33 -14.96
CA VAL A 12 0.32 11.87 -13.73
C VAL A 12 1.02 11.19 -12.54
N PRO A 13 2.11 11.78 -12.03
CA PRO A 13 2.93 11.18 -10.95
C PRO A 13 2.16 10.92 -9.65
N SER A 14 1.06 11.65 -9.41
CA SER A 14 0.18 11.47 -8.26
C SER A 14 -0.88 10.38 -8.46
N SER A 15 -0.82 9.61 -9.54
CA SER A 15 -1.79 8.54 -9.80
C SER A 15 -1.68 7.43 -8.76
N GLU A 16 -2.83 6.94 -8.33
CA GLU A 16 -2.97 5.73 -7.53
C GLU A 16 -3.83 4.70 -8.25
N LEU A 17 -3.48 3.42 -8.09
CA LEU A 17 -4.28 2.30 -8.57
C LEU A 17 -4.60 1.36 -7.42
N PHE A 18 -5.88 1.20 -7.10
CA PHE A 18 -6.37 0.18 -6.17
C PHE A 18 -6.36 -1.17 -6.88
N GLY A 19 -5.40 -2.03 -6.51
CA GLY A 19 -5.24 -3.36 -7.07
C GLY A 19 -5.43 -4.46 -6.03
N ALA A 20 -5.48 -5.71 -6.49
CA ALA A 20 -5.56 -6.88 -5.62
C ALA A 20 -4.36 -7.03 -4.67
N THR A 21 -3.25 -6.34 -4.95
CA THR A 21 -2.00 -6.38 -4.16
C THR A 21 -1.78 -5.10 -3.33
N GLY A 22 -2.85 -4.34 -3.08
CA GLY A 22 -2.81 -3.06 -2.39
C GLY A 22 -2.89 -1.86 -3.34
N THR A 23 -2.65 -0.68 -2.79
CA THR A 23 -2.62 0.56 -3.56
C THR A 23 -1.24 0.75 -4.17
N LEU A 24 -1.20 0.95 -5.48
CA LEU A 24 0.02 1.13 -6.26
C LEU A 24 0.23 2.60 -6.61
N ARG A 25 1.46 3.07 -6.49
CA ARG A 25 1.91 4.41 -6.91
C ARG A 25 3.30 4.31 -7.55
N ALA A 26 3.57 5.14 -8.54
CA ALA A 26 4.88 5.20 -9.18
C ALA A 26 5.78 6.20 -8.45
N THR A 27 7.04 5.83 -8.25
CA THR A 27 8.08 6.75 -7.78
C THR A 27 8.69 7.51 -8.95
N PRO A 28 9.41 8.62 -8.70
CA PRO A 28 10.06 9.40 -9.77
C PRO A 28 11.06 8.60 -10.62
N ASP A 29 11.67 7.54 -10.07
CA ASP A 29 12.57 6.62 -10.79
C ASP A 29 11.83 5.48 -11.51
N GLY A 30 10.49 5.54 -11.59
CA GLY A 30 9.66 4.58 -12.31
C GLY A 30 9.39 3.26 -11.58
N ARG A 31 9.82 3.11 -10.32
CA ARG A 31 9.46 1.94 -9.51
C ARG A 31 8.02 2.02 -9.03
N ILE A 32 7.41 0.86 -8.82
CA ILE A 32 6.09 0.77 -8.22
C ILE A 32 6.24 0.55 -6.72
N GLN A 33 5.77 1.51 -5.93
CA GLN A 33 5.56 1.34 -4.50
C GLN A 33 4.15 0.80 -4.23
N ARG A 34 4.02 -0.03 -3.19
CA ARG A 34 2.74 -0.59 -2.77
C ARG A 34 2.46 -0.22 -1.32
N THR A 35 1.26 0.27 -1.05
CA THR A 35 0.73 0.36 0.30
C THR A 35 -0.18 -0.83 0.54
N LEU A 36 0.19 -1.66 1.53
CA LEU A 36 -0.53 -2.89 1.87
C LEU A 36 -1.38 -2.66 3.12
N PRO A 37 -2.60 -3.21 3.17
CA PRO A 37 -3.31 -3.32 4.44
C PRO A 37 -2.52 -4.26 5.35
N TRP A 38 -2.49 -3.92 6.63
CA TRP A 38 -1.89 -4.76 7.64
C TRP A 38 -2.95 -5.61 8.34
N ALA A 39 -2.54 -6.78 8.80
CA ALA A 39 -3.38 -7.68 9.58
C ALA A 39 -2.69 -8.02 10.90
N ARG A 40 -3.50 -8.17 11.96
CA ARG A 40 -3.09 -8.83 13.20
C ARG A 40 -3.70 -10.23 13.22
N PHE A 41 -2.94 -11.21 13.66
CA PHE A 41 -3.45 -12.56 13.84
C PHE A 41 -4.07 -12.69 15.24
N VAL A 42 -5.31 -13.17 15.30
CA VAL A 42 -6.00 -13.54 16.55
C VAL A 42 -6.40 -14.99 16.39
N ASP A 43 -5.89 -15.86 17.26
CA ASP A 43 -6.09 -17.32 17.19
C ASP A 43 -5.78 -17.91 15.80
N GLY A 44 -4.73 -17.40 15.16
CA GLY A 44 -4.30 -17.85 13.83
C GLY A 44 -5.10 -17.30 12.65
N VAL A 45 -6.15 -16.49 12.90
CA VAL A 45 -6.95 -15.87 11.85
C VAL A 45 -6.49 -14.42 11.60
N PRO A 46 -6.18 -14.02 10.35
CA PRO A 46 -5.82 -12.65 10.04
C PRO A 46 -7.05 -11.73 10.15
N GLN A 47 -6.94 -10.69 10.98
CA GLN A 47 -7.96 -9.67 11.18
C GLN A 47 -7.44 -8.31 10.70
N PRO A 48 -8.26 -7.50 10.02
CA PRO A 48 -7.87 -6.17 9.57
C PRO A 48 -7.57 -5.27 10.76
N VAL A 49 -6.55 -4.43 10.61
CA VAL A 49 -6.25 -3.43 11.63
C VAL A 49 -7.07 -2.17 11.37
N LEU A 50 -8.14 -1.98 12.16
CA LEU A 50 -9.12 -0.93 11.96
C LEU A 50 -8.76 0.41 12.63
N SER A 51 -7.68 0.46 13.42
CA SER A 51 -7.30 1.65 14.19
C SER A 51 -5.96 2.22 13.70
N PRO A 52 -5.90 3.50 13.30
CA PRO A 52 -4.64 4.20 13.15
C PRO A 52 -3.85 4.13 14.47
N GLY A 53 -2.63 3.60 14.44
CA GLY A 53 -1.79 3.42 15.65
C GLY A 53 -1.86 2.03 16.31
N ALA A 54 -2.58 1.06 15.76
CA ALA A 54 -2.61 -0.30 16.31
C ALA A 54 -1.31 -1.11 16.13
N PHE A 55 -0.39 -0.63 15.29
CA PHE A 55 1.02 -0.95 15.38
C PHE A 55 1.67 0.30 15.98
N GLY A 56 1.74 0.36 17.30
CA GLY A 56 2.35 1.51 17.97
C GLY A 56 3.75 1.75 17.41
N ASP A 57 4.10 3.02 17.21
CA ASP A 57 5.50 3.44 17.20
C ASP A 57 6.04 3.23 18.63
N GLU A 58 6.33 1.97 18.98
CA GLU A 58 7.02 1.60 20.22
C GLU A 58 8.54 1.82 20.04
N ARG A 59 8.90 2.99 19.53
CA ARG A 59 10.25 3.52 19.52
C ARG A 59 10.20 4.97 20.00
N THR A 60 9.90 5.12 21.27
CA THR A 60 10.33 6.30 22.03
C THR A 60 11.45 5.80 22.95
N PRO A 61 12.65 6.41 22.97
CA PRO A 61 13.77 5.93 23.78
C PRO A 61 13.48 5.96 25.28
#